data_AF-A0A7K1BTT6-F1
#
_entry.id   AF-A0A7K1BTT6-F1
#
_cell.length_a   1.000
_cell.length_b   1.000
_cell.length_c   1.000
_cell.angle_alpha   90.00
_cell.angle_beta   90.00
_cell.angle_gamma   90.00
#
_symmetry.space_group_name_H-M   'P 1'
#
loop_
_entity.id
_entity.type
_entity.pdbx_description
1 polymer ?
#
loop_
_entity_poly.entity_id
_entity_poly.type
_entity_poly.pdbx_seq_one_letter_code
_entity_poly.pdbx_strand_id
1 'polypeptide(L)'
;MVGGAVGEPPRLVVAVQAPAVDGKANQAVIKQLADAFSLRARDFTIVFGELGRDKRIVINGQSPENKKTLQVKLEELMGVAPTLM
;
A
#
# COMPACT_ATOMS: atom_id res chain seq x y z
N MET A 1 7.38 -7.88 -2.85
CA MET A 1 6.37 -8.62 -2.06
C MET A 1 5.57 -7.61 -1.25
N VAL A 2 4.28 -7.89 -1.02
CA VAL A 2 3.41 -7.09 -0.14
C VAL A 2 2.85 -8.03 0.90
N GLY A 3 3.07 -7.76 2.17
CA GLY A 3 2.58 -8.63 3.24
C GLY A 3 3.27 -8.42 4.58
N GLY A 4 2.51 -8.60 5.65
CA GLY A 4 2.92 -8.37 7.04
C GLY A 4 2.76 -6.92 7.48
N ALA A 5 2.90 -6.70 8.79
CA ALA A 5 2.83 -5.38 9.40
C ALA A 5 4.03 -5.13 10.34
N VAL A 6 4.46 -3.87 10.42
CA VAL A 6 5.53 -3.43 11.33
C VAL A 6 5.17 -2.13 12.04
N GLY A 7 5.76 -1.94 13.22
CA GLY A 7 5.62 -0.72 14.02
C GLY A 7 4.28 -0.59 14.76
N GLU A 8 4.18 0.45 15.56
CA GLU A 8 2.98 0.82 16.32
C GLU A 8 2.68 2.31 16.05
N PRO A 9 1.54 2.68 15.43
CA PRO A 9 0.53 1.79 14.85
C PRO A 9 1.06 0.95 13.67
N PRO A 10 0.45 -0.22 13.40
CA PRO A 10 0.93 -1.17 12.39
C PRO A 10 0.87 -0.59 10.98
N ARG A 11 1.93 -0.82 10.21
CA ARG A 11 2.07 -0.37 8.80
C ARG A 11 2.35 -1.55 7.89
N LEU A 12 1.66 -1.61 6.75
CA LEU A 12 1.86 -2.64 5.74
C LEU A 12 3.30 -2.65 5.22
N VAL A 13 3.92 -3.83 5.20
CA VAL A 13 5.26 -4.00 4.64
C VAL A 13 5.20 -4.20 3.13
N VAL A 14 5.96 -3.38 2.40
CA VAL A 14 6.15 -3.49 0.95
C VAL A 14 7.65 -3.60 0.67
N ALA A 15 8.09 -4.78 0.23
CA ALA A 15 9.48 -5.00 -0.16
C ALA A 15 9.64 -4.87 -1.69
N VAL A 16 10.54 -3.99 -2.11
CA VAL A 16 10.89 -3.75 -3.51
C VAL A 16 12.38 -3.95 -3.74
N GLN A 17 12.73 -4.43 -4.93
CA GLN A 17 14.11 -4.54 -5.39
C GLN A 17 14.36 -3.42 -6.41
N ALA A 18 14.40 -2.18 -5.92
CA ALA A 18 14.66 -1.00 -6.72
C ALA A 18 15.62 -0.06 -5.98
N PRO A 19 16.58 0.56 -6.69
CA PRO A 19 17.49 1.50 -6.06
C PRO A 19 16.73 2.76 -5.58
N ALA A 20 17.19 3.36 -4.48
CA ALA A 20 16.65 4.60 -3.93
C ALA A 20 17.17 5.84 -4.69
N VAL A 21 17.06 5.82 -6.02
CA VAL A 21 17.48 6.90 -6.93
C VAL A 21 16.33 7.25 -7.87
N ASP A 22 16.22 8.52 -8.26
CA ASP A 22 15.27 9.02 -9.27
C ASP A 22 13.83 8.54 -9.10
N GLY A 23 13.38 8.35 -7.85
CA GLY A 23 12.03 7.84 -7.57
C GLY A 23 11.75 6.39 -7.99
N LYS A 24 12.75 5.61 -8.41
CA LYS A 24 12.57 4.20 -8.83
C LYS A 24 11.98 3.34 -7.71
N ALA A 25 12.41 3.55 -6.48
CA ALA A 25 11.82 2.90 -5.30
C ALA A 25 10.32 3.25 -5.14
N ASN A 26 9.94 4.52 -5.36
CA ASN A 26 8.54 4.95 -5.28
C ASN A 26 7.69 4.28 -6.37
N GLN A 27 8.18 4.25 -7.61
CA GLN A 27 7.52 3.57 -8.73
C GLN A 27 7.35 2.06 -8.46
N ALA A 28 8.39 1.41 -7.92
CA ALA A 28 8.32 0.00 -7.57
C ALA A 28 7.30 -0.28 -6.46
N VAL A 29 7.22 0.59 -5.44
CA VAL A 29 6.22 0.48 -4.37
C VAL A 29 4.81 0.60 -4.94
N ILE A 30 4.56 1.61 -5.78
CA ILE A 30 3.26 1.82 -6.42
C ILE A 30 2.87 0.63 -7.30
N LYS A 31 3.81 0.06 -8.05
CA LYS A 31 3.57 -1.16 -8.84
C LYS A 31 3.18 -2.35 -7.95
N GLN A 32 3.92 -2.59 -6.86
CA GLN A 32 3.60 -3.68 -5.94
C GLN A 32 2.22 -3.53 -5.29
N LEU A 33 1.83 -2.31 -4.93
CA LEU A 33 0.51 -2.03 -4.38
C LEU A 33 -0.59 -2.20 -5.43
N ALA A 34 -0.38 -1.72 -6.65
CA ALA A 34 -1.30 -1.92 -7.76
C ALA A 34 -1.59 -3.41 -7.99
N ASP A 35 -0.54 -4.23 -8.03
CA ASP A 35 -0.65 -5.68 -8.19
C ASP A 35 -1.41 -6.32 -7.01
N ALA A 36 -1.06 -5.95 -5.76
CA ALA A 36 -1.64 -6.54 -4.55
C ALA A 36 -3.13 -6.19 -4.33
N PHE A 37 -3.54 -4.98 -4.71
CA PHE A 37 -4.92 -4.50 -4.60
C PHE A 37 -5.73 -4.70 -5.88
N SER A 38 -5.13 -5.22 -6.96
CA SER A 38 -5.76 -5.34 -8.29
C SER A 38 -6.33 -4.01 -8.81
N LEU A 39 -5.59 -2.92 -8.59
CA LEU A 39 -5.93 -1.56 -9.02
C LEU A 39 -4.87 -1.02 -9.99
N ARG A 40 -5.12 0.13 -10.62
CA ARG A 40 -4.14 0.72 -11.54
C ARG A 40 -3.11 1.51 -10.74
N ALA A 41 -1.84 1.52 -11.19
CA ALA A 41 -0.78 2.31 -10.57
C ALA A 41 -1.15 3.79 -10.38
N ARG A 42 -1.86 4.39 -11.35
CA ARG A 42 -2.35 5.78 -11.30
C ARG A 42 -3.37 6.05 -10.19
N ASP A 43 -4.00 5.00 -9.66
CA ASP A 43 -4.97 5.12 -8.58
C ASP A 43 -4.25 5.35 -7.23
N PHE A 44 -2.94 5.12 -7.16
CA PHE A 44 -2.14 5.34 -5.96
C PHE A 44 -1.35 6.64 -6.05
N THR A 45 -1.29 7.37 -4.94
CA THR A 45 -0.49 8.60 -4.82
C THR A 45 0.26 8.60 -3.49
N ILE A 46 1.58 8.76 -3.54
CA ILE A 46 2.37 8.99 -2.32
C ILE A 46 2.16 10.45 -1.92
N VAL A 47 1.53 10.67 -0.78
CA VAL A 47 1.27 12.02 -0.25
C VAL A 47 2.29 12.43 0.83
N PHE A 48 3.10 11.48 1.29
CA PHE A 48 4.17 11.73 2.25
C PHE A 48 5.23 10.63 2.20
N GLY A 49 6.49 10.98 2.50
CA GLY A 49 7.56 10.01 2.69
C GLY A 49 8.25 9.54 1.40
N GLU A 50 8.23 10.35 0.34
CA GLU A 50 8.87 9.98 -0.93
C GLU A 50 10.37 9.67 -0.79
N LEU A 51 11.06 10.34 0.12
CA LEU A 51 12.49 10.14 0.43
C LEU A 51 12.75 9.11 1.54
N GLY A 52 11.69 8.59 2.17
CA GLY A 52 11.76 7.68 3.32
C GLY A 52 11.23 6.28 3.00
N ARG A 53 11.39 5.38 3.99
CA ARG A 53 10.81 4.03 3.98
C ARG A 53 9.33 4.05 4.36
N ASP A 54 8.97 4.87 5.36
CA ASP A 54 7.58 5.08 5.76
C ASP A 54 6.89 6.02 4.76
N LYS A 55 5.79 5.54 4.16
CA LYS A 55 5.04 6.27 3.14
C LYS A 55 3.57 6.34 3.53
N ARG A 56 2.94 7.51 3.31
CA ARG A 56 1.47 7.61 3.31
C ARG A 56 0.98 7.65 1.87
N ILE A 57 0.02 6.80 1.57
CA ILE A 57 -0.46 6.56 0.21
C ILE A 57 -1.98 6.74 0.20
N VAL A 58 -2.46 7.51 -0.75
CA VAL A 58 -3.89 7.67 -1.03
C VAL A 58 -4.24 6.76 -2.20
N ILE A 59 -5.35 6.04 -2.08
CA ILE A 59 -5.98 5.34 -3.20
C ILE A 59 -7.15 6.20 -3.68
N ASN A 60 -7.04 6.75 -4.90
CA ASN A 60 -8.01 7.64 -5.51
C ASN A 60 -9.14 6.87 -6.21
N GLY A 61 -10.26 7.54 -6.50
CA GLY A 61 -11.35 6.97 -7.30
C GLY A 61 -12.17 5.89 -6.59
N GLN A 62 -12.17 5.88 -5.26
CA GLN A 62 -12.86 4.85 -4.48
C GLN A 62 -14.33 5.22 -4.24
N SER A 63 -15.23 4.28 -4.56
CA SER A 63 -16.66 4.38 -4.21
C SER A 63 -16.89 3.94 -2.75
N PRO A 64 -18.01 4.31 -2.12
CA PRO A 64 -18.33 3.79 -0.79
C PRO A 64 -18.35 2.26 -0.71
N GLU A 65 -18.75 1.59 -1.79
CA GLU A 65 -18.88 0.13 -1.87
C GLU A 65 -17.51 -0.56 -1.93
N ASN A 66 -16.56 -0.02 -2.70
CA ASN A 66 -15.25 -0.66 -2.85
C ASN A 66 -14.30 -0.37 -1.68
N LYS A 67 -14.54 0.70 -0.90
CA LYS A 67 -13.76 1.01 0.33
C LYS A 67 -13.73 -0.17 1.31
N LYS A 68 -14.86 -0.85 1.51
CA LYS A 68 -14.92 -2.01 2.42
C LYS A 68 -14.04 -3.16 1.91
N THR A 69 -14.06 -3.41 0.59
CA THR A 69 -13.22 -4.44 -0.04
C THR A 69 -11.74 -4.11 0.09
N LEU A 70 -11.34 -2.85 -0.09
CA LEU A 70 -9.96 -2.42 0.08
C LEU A 70 -9.50 -2.50 1.54
N GLN A 71 -10.37 -2.20 2.49
CA GLN A 71 -10.08 -2.33 3.91
C GLN A 71 -9.82 -3.79 4.28
N VAL A 72 -10.70 -4.71 3.87
CA VAL A 72 -10.50 -6.15 4.08
C VAL A 72 -9.20 -6.61 3.44
N LYS A 73 -8.91 -6.17 2.21
CA LYS A 73 -7.67 -6.54 1.53
C LYS A 73 -6.42 -6.03 2.26
N LEU A 74 -6.47 -4.81 2.80
CA LEU A 74 -5.39 -4.26 3.60
C LEU A 74 -5.15 -5.09 4.86
N GLU A 75 -6.22 -5.48 5.56
CA GLU A 75 -6.16 -6.32 6.75
C GLU A 75 -5.55 -7.70 6.47
N GLU A 76 -6.01 -8.35 5.40
CA GLU A 76 -5.44 -9.61 4.90
C GLU A 76 -3.93 -9.49 4.63
N LEU A 77 -3.53 -8.44 3.89
CA LEU A 77 -2.12 -8.21 3.55
C LEU A 77 -1.28 -7.92 4.80
N MET A 78 -1.82 -7.19 5.76
CA MET A 78 -1.13 -6.91 7.02
C MET A 78 -1.04 -8.16 7.93
N GLY A 79 -1.80 -9.21 7.66
CA GLY A 79 -1.90 -10.39 8.50
C GLY A 79 -2.61 -10.10 9.83
N VAL A 80 -3.39 -9.01 9.90
CA VAL A 80 -4.28 -8.75 11.02
C VAL A 80 -5.59 -9.49 10.75
N ALA A 81 -6.15 -10.17 11.75
CA ALA A 81 -7.43 -10.86 11.57
C ALA A 81 -8.47 -9.84 11.06
N PRO A 82 -9.25 -10.17 10.01
CA PRO A 82 -10.23 -9.24 9.45
C PRO A 82 -11.20 -8.86 10.56
N THR A 83 -11.23 -7.58 10.92
CA THR A 83 -12.18 -7.09 11.91
C THR A 83 -13.50 -6.91 11.18
N LEU A 84 -14.21 -8.03 11.01
CA LEU A 84 -15.61 -8.03 10.61
C LEU A 84 -16.41 -7.37 11.74
N MET A 85 -16.58 -6.05 11.65
CA MET A 85 -17.65 -5.30 12.30
C MET A 85 -18.75 -4.94 11.29
#